data_AF-A0A945AD93-F1
#
_entry.id   AF-A0A945AD93-F1
#
_cell.length_a   1.000
_cell.length_b   1.000
_cell.length_c   1.000
_cell.angle_alpha   90.00
_cell.angle_beta   90.00
_cell.angle_gamma   90.00
#
_symmetry.space_group_name_H-M   'P 1'
#
loop_
_entity.id
_entity.type
_entity.pdbx_description
1 polymer ?
#
loop_
_entity_poly.entity_id
_entity_poly.type
_entity_poly.pdbx_seq_one_letter_code
_entity_poly.pdbx_strand_id
1 'polypeptide(L)'
;RQVECTINGLGERAGNAALEEVVMTLRTRQDAIGLDTRVNAKELHRTSRMVSDAMSMPVSPNKAVIGENAFAHSSGIHVDGVLKDRTTYEIMSPEDVGMSQTQVVLTARTGRHGVRHRLEELGHIVSTEEIEQVYQRFLVVADKKREVFDDDLIAILHDEIRDQPEVYRLEEFQITTGTKAMPTASVKLREGDQITEGAACGDGPVDALYGAIASVANISPRLVDYDIRSVTSGTEAMGEVTVKLAIDDWQVVGRGAATDIIAASARAYLDGLNKLAGYLAK
;
A
#
# COMPACT_ATOMS: atom_id res chain seq x y z
N ARG A 1 -42.31 -16.46 2.72
CA ARG A 1 -41.35 -17.33 3.44
C ARG A 1 -40.65 -16.47 4.49
N GLN A 2 -40.26 -17.03 5.63
CA GLN A 2 -39.68 -16.28 6.76
C GLN A 2 -38.56 -17.12 7.40
N VAL A 3 -37.53 -16.43 7.88
CA VAL A 3 -36.44 -16.99 8.69
C VAL A 3 -36.21 -16.04 9.87
N GLU A 4 -36.07 -16.57 11.07
CA GLU A 4 -35.65 -15.82 12.25
C GLU A 4 -34.14 -16.01 12.44
N CYS A 5 -33.42 -14.90 12.57
CA CYS A 5 -31.96 -14.87 12.60
C CYS A 5 -31.47 -13.62 13.33
N THR A 6 -30.19 -13.58 13.65
CA THR A 6 -29.54 -12.48 14.36
C THR A 6 -28.20 -12.12 13.70
N ILE A 7 -27.76 -10.87 13.91
CA ILE A 7 -26.42 -10.45 13.50
C ILE A 7 -25.39 -11.25 14.29
N ASN A 8 -24.34 -11.71 13.60
CA ASN A 8 -23.25 -12.51 14.17
C ASN A 8 -23.69 -13.89 14.69
N GLY A 9 -24.94 -14.29 14.49
CA GLY A 9 -25.53 -15.50 15.10
C GLY A 9 -25.71 -15.39 16.61
N LEU A 10 -25.78 -14.18 17.18
CA LEU A 10 -25.97 -14.00 18.62
C LEU A 10 -27.28 -14.63 19.11
N GLY A 11 -27.22 -15.25 20.29
CA GLY A 11 -28.35 -15.92 20.92
C GLY A 11 -27.91 -16.73 22.12
N GLU A 12 -28.85 -17.42 22.76
CA GLU A 12 -28.53 -18.28 23.90
C GLU A 12 -27.69 -19.50 23.48
N ARG A 13 -26.78 -19.95 24.36
CA ARG A 13 -25.96 -21.17 24.20
C ARG A 13 -25.12 -21.15 22.92
N ALA A 14 -25.59 -21.82 21.87
CA ALA A 14 -24.90 -21.95 20.59
C ALA A 14 -25.21 -20.78 19.63
N GLY A 15 -26.13 -19.89 20.01
CA GLY A 15 -26.56 -18.77 19.17
C GLY A 15 -27.81 -19.08 18.34
N ASN A 16 -28.16 -18.12 17.48
CA ASN A 16 -29.23 -18.25 16.49
C ASN A 16 -28.63 -18.37 15.09
N ALA A 17 -29.47 -18.62 14.08
CA ALA A 17 -29.05 -18.51 12.69
C ALA A 17 -28.46 -17.11 12.41
N ALA A 18 -27.30 -17.07 11.76
CA ALA A 18 -26.61 -15.83 11.41
C ALA A 18 -27.26 -15.15 10.19
N LEU A 19 -27.69 -13.89 10.34
CA LEU A 19 -28.32 -13.13 9.25
C LEU A 19 -27.40 -13.05 8.03
N GLU A 20 -26.13 -12.72 8.24
CA GLU A 20 -25.14 -12.56 7.19
C GLU A 20 -24.93 -13.84 6.37
N GLU A 21 -24.94 -15.01 7.02
CA GLU A 21 -24.80 -16.31 6.37
C GLU A 21 -26.05 -16.66 5.56
N VAL A 22 -27.25 -16.41 6.11
CA VAL A 22 -28.51 -16.63 5.39
C VAL A 22 -28.59 -15.74 4.15
N VAL A 23 -28.31 -14.44 4.29
CA VAL A 23 -28.37 -13.47 3.20
C VAL A 23 -27.37 -13.83 2.10
N MET A 24 -26.11 -14.13 2.46
CA MET A 24 -25.09 -14.43 1.47
C MET A 24 -25.26 -15.81 0.83
N THR A 25 -25.83 -16.79 1.54
CA THR A 25 -26.20 -18.07 0.93
C THR A 25 -27.26 -17.88 -0.17
N LEU A 26 -28.28 -17.08 0.09
CA LEU A 26 -29.33 -16.79 -0.90
C LEU A 26 -28.80 -16.05 -2.13
N ARG A 27 -27.87 -15.11 -1.91
CA ARG A 27 -27.25 -14.34 -3.01
C ARG A 27 -26.27 -15.18 -3.84
N THR A 28 -25.36 -15.91 -3.19
CA THR A 28 -24.33 -16.70 -3.89
C THR A 28 -24.90 -17.93 -4.59
N ARG A 29 -26.06 -18.44 -4.15
CA ARG A 29 -26.75 -19.60 -4.72
C ARG A 29 -28.13 -19.27 -5.26
N GLN A 30 -28.30 -18.04 -5.76
CA GLN A 30 -29.57 -17.57 -6.31
C GLN A 30 -30.05 -18.45 -7.48
N ASP A 31 -29.12 -18.97 -8.27
CA ASP A 31 -29.32 -19.91 -9.37
C ASP A 31 -30.01 -21.22 -8.92
N ALA A 32 -29.63 -21.73 -7.75
CA ALA A 32 -30.15 -22.99 -7.21
C ALA A 32 -31.38 -22.80 -6.32
N ILE A 33 -31.46 -21.69 -5.57
CA ILE A 33 -32.48 -21.48 -4.54
C ILE A 33 -33.67 -20.66 -5.07
N GLY A 34 -33.44 -19.73 -6.00
CA GLY A 34 -34.48 -18.89 -6.60
C GLY A 34 -35.17 -17.93 -5.62
N LEU A 35 -34.48 -17.51 -4.55
CA LEU A 35 -34.98 -16.57 -3.55
C LEU A 35 -33.99 -15.44 -3.33
N ASP A 36 -34.48 -14.31 -2.84
CA ASP A 36 -33.66 -13.14 -2.47
C ASP A 36 -34.26 -12.44 -1.25
N THR A 37 -33.52 -11.48 -0.69
CA THR A 37 -33.93 -10.64 0.44
C THR A 37 -33.76 -9.16 0.11
N ARG A 38 -34.43 -8.29 0.85
CA ARG A 38 -34.24 -6.83 0.75
C ARG A 38 -33.09 -6.30 1.61
N VAL A 39 -32.26 -7.19 2.17
CA VAL A 39 -31.14 -6.80 3.04
C VAL A 39 -30.04 -6.18 2.17
N ASN A 40 -29.51 -5.04 2.61
CA ASN A 40 -28.31 -4.46 1.99
C ASN A 40 -27.06 -5.19 2.50
N ALA A 41 -26.56 -6.15 1.72
CA ALA A 41 -25.40 -6.95 2.15
C ALA A 41 -24.13 -6.11 2.39
N LYS A 42 -23.98 -4.96 1.72
CA LYS A 42 -22.82 -4.08 1.90
C LYS A 42 -22.72 -3.46 3.29
N GLU A 43 -23.79 -3.52 4.09
CA GLU A 43 -23.78 -3.05 5.48
C GLU A 43 -23.52 -4.17 6.49
N LEU A 44 -23.37 -5.44 6.05
CA LEU A 44 -23.24 -6.58 6.97
C LEU A 44 -22.00 -6.48 7.84
N HIS A 45 -20.83 -6.20 7.26
CA HIS A 45 -19.59 -6.12 8.02
C HIS A 45 -19.58 -4.94 9.01
N ARG A 46 -20.10 -3.77 8.61
CA ARG A 46 -20.25 -2.62 9.51
C ARG A 46 -21.21 -2.91 10.66
N THR A 47 -22.36 -3.51 10.35
CA THR A 47 -23.39 -3.88 11.34
C THR A 47 -22.85 -4.95 12.30
N SER A 48 -22.11 -5.93 11.79
CA SER A 48 -21.43 -6.96 12.57
C SER A 48 -20.52 -6.37 13.64
N ARG A 49 -19.67 -5.41 13.26
CA ARG A 49 -18.77 -4.69 14.18
C ARG A 49 -19.53 -3.87 15.21
N MET A 50 -20.54 -3.12 14.78
CA MET A 50 -21.39 -2.35 15.71
C MET A 50 -22.03 -3.24 16.79
N VAL A 51 -22.53 -4.41 16.40
CA VAL A 51 -23.13 -5.37 17.33
C VAL A 51 -22.08 -6.03 18.23
N SER A 52 -20.91 -6.39 17.68
CA SER A 52 -19.76 -6.91 18.44
C SER A 52 -19.35 -5.95 19.56
N ASP A 53 -19.21 -4.66 19.22
CA ASP A 53 -18.82 -3.61 20.15
C ASP A 53 -19.90 -3.38 21.23
N ALA A 54 -21.17 -3.27 20.82
CA ALA A 54 -22.27 -3.05 21.74
C ALA A 54 -22.46 -4.19 22.75
N MET A 55 -22.17 -5.43 22.33
CA MET A 55 -22.34 -6.63 23.16
C MET A 55 -21.06 -7.02 23.90
N SER A 56 -19.92 -6.35 23.65
CA SER A 56 -18.59 -6.78 24.12
C SER A 56 -18.28 -8.24 23.78
N MET A 57 -18.75 -8.71 22.61
CA MET A 57 -18.58 -10.08 22.14
C MET A 57 -17.86 -10.06 20.80
N PRO A 58 -16.54 -10.32 20.76
CA PRO A 58 -15.76 -10.25 19.54
C PRO A 58 -16.19 -11.29 18.51
N VAL A 59 -16.19 -10.90 17.24
CA VAL A 59 -16.38 -11.79 16.10
C VAL A 59 -15.20 -12.75 16.00
N SER A 60 -15.47 -14.04 15.84
CA SER A 60 -14.41 -15.02 15.56
C SER A 60 -13.74 -14.71 14.20
N PRO A 61 -12.39 -14.69 14.11
CA PRO A 61 -11.69 -14.42 12.85
C PRO A 61 -12.10 -15.35 11.71
N ASN A 62 -12.47 -16.59 12.02
CA ASN A 62 -12.86 -17.61 11.03
C ASN A 62 -14.38 -17.69 10.81
N LYS A 63 -15.14 -16.72 11.32
CA LYS A 63 -16.59 -16.70 11.09
C LYS A 63 -16.89 -16.50 9.62
N ALA A 64 -17.84 -17.29 9.10
CA ALA A 64 -18.28 -17.17 7.71
C ALA A 64 -18.77 -15.75 7.41
N VAL A 65 -18.52 -15.29 6.18
CA VAL A 65 -18.96 -14.00 5.61
C VAL A 65 -18.28 -12.76 6.21
N ILE A 66 -18.19 -12.63 7.53
CA ILE A 66 -17.80 -11.38 8.21
C ILE A 66 -16.57 -11.51 9.11
N GLY A 67 -15.98 -12.70 9.23
CA GLY A 67 -14.74 -12.90 9.97
C GLY A 67 -13.56 -12.25 9.27
N GLU A 68 -12.57 -11.81 10.04
CA GLU A 68 -11.34 -11.18 9.52
C GLU A 68 -10.62 -12.06 8.48
N ASN A 69 -10.66 -13.38 8.66
CA ASN A 69 -10.04 -14.34 7.75
C ASN A 69 -10.99 -14.85 6.65
N ALA A 70 -12.23 -14.35 6.55
CA ALA A 70 -13.24 -14.90 5.64
C ALA A 70 -12.84 -14.78 4.15
N PHE A 71 -12.01 -13.79 3.83
CA PHE A 71 -11.49 -13.53 2.48
C PHE A 71 -9.96 -13.56 2.41
N ALA A 72 -9.29 -14.09 3.44
CA ALA A 72 -7.84 -14.10 3.52
C ALA A 72 -7.24 -15.31 2.79
N HIS A 73 -6.21 -15.09 1.97
CA HIS A 73 -5.47 -16.17 1.30
C HIS A 73 -4.00 -16.15 1.75
N SER A 74 -3.55 -17.27 2.32
CA SER A 74 -2.19 -17.42 2.85
C SER A 74 -1.35 -18.48 2.14
N SER A 75 -1.99 -19.38 1.39
CA SER A 75 -1.32 -20.44 0.64
C SER A 75 -0.90 -19.94 -0.73
N GLY A 76 0.35 -20.13 -1.14
CA GLY A 76 0.85 -19.64 -2.42
C GLY A 76 0.08 -20.16 -3.64
N ILE A 77 -0.46 -21.39 -3.58
CA ILE A 77 -1.34 -21.91 -4.64
C ILE A 77 -2.71 -21.23 -4.67
N HIS A 78 -3.23 -20.80 -3.51
CA HIS A 78 -4.49 -20.05 -3.44
C HIS A 78 -4.28 -18.63 -3.94
N VAL A 79 -3.18 -17.99 -3.51
CA VAL A 79 -2.81 -16.64 -3.96
C VAL A 79 -2.62 -16.63 -5.47
N ASP A 80 -1.85 -17.55 -6.04
CA ASP A 80 -1.68 -17.67 -7.50
C ASP A 80 -3.01 -17.89 -8.23
N GLY A 81 -3.89 -18.73 -7.70
CA GLY A 81 -5.21 -18.95 -8.30
C GLY A 81 -6.09 -17.70 -8.26
N VAL A 82 -6.15 -17.00 -7.12
CA VAL A 82 -6.95 -15.77 -6.97
C VAL A 82 -6.42 -14.65 -7.86
N LEU A 83 -5.11 -14.53 -8.03
CA LEU A 83 -4.50 -13.54 -8.92
C LEU A 83 -4.83 -13.79 -10.40
N LYS A 84 -5.00 -15.05 -10.81
CA LYS A 84 -5.37 -15.42 -12.18
C LYS A 84 -6.87 -15.29 -12.43
N ASP A 85 -7.66 -15.85 -11.52
CA ASP A 85 -9.11 -15.80 -11.53
C ASP A 85 -9.64 -15.96 -10.10
N ARG A 86 -10.16 -14.85 -9.56
CA ARG A 86 -10.69 -14.77 -8.20
C ARG A 86 -11.80 -15.80 -7.94
N THR A 87 -12.62 -16.12 -8.94
CA THR A 87 -13.75 -17.05 -8.80
C THR A 87 -13.32 -18.49 -8.50
N THR A 88 -12.03 -18.81 -8.69
CA THR A 88 -11.44 -20.11 -8.35
C THR A 88 -11.57 -20.46 -6.87
N TYR A 89 -11.39 -19.45 -6.00
CA TYR A 89 -11.38 -19.64 -4.54
C TYR A 89 -12.35 -18.72 -3.79
N GLU A 90 -12.89 -17.69 -4.46
CA GLU A 90 -13.84 -16.74 -3.87
C GLU A 90 -15.21 -16.89 -4.54
N ILE A 91 -16.18 -17.46 -3.80
CA ILE A 91 -17.59 -17.53 -4.24
C ILE A 91 -18.29 -16.16 -4.22
N MET A 92 -17.74 -15.22 -3.46
CA MET A 92 -18.20 -13.83 -3.33
C MET A 92 -17.01 -12.94 -3.01
N SER A 93 -17.12 -11.65 -3.31
CA SER A 93 -16.07 -10.67 -3.04
C SER A 93 -16.22 -10.04 -1.65
N PRO A 94 -15.13 -9.57 -1.01
CA PRO A 94 -15.20 -8.80 0.23
C PRO A 94 -16.12 -7.57 0.13
N GLU A 95 -16.14 -6.94 -1.03
CA GLU A 95 -16.93 -5.74 -1.30
C GLU A 95 -18.44 -6.01 -1.29
N ASP A 96 -18.86 -7.25 -1.57
CA ASP A 96 -20.26 -7.66 -1.53
C ASP A 96 -20.86 -7.57 -0.13
N VAL A 97 -20.02 -7.64 0.91
CA VAL A 97 -20.40 -7.62 2.32
C VAL A 97 -19.95 -6.36 3.08
N GLY A 98 -19.30 -5.43 2.36
CA GLY A 98 -18.80 -4.18 2.95
C GLY A 98 -17.45 -4.31 3.65
N MET A 99 -16.64 -5.29 3.27
CA MET A 99 -15.24 -5.40 3.66
C MET A 99 -14.34 -4.68 2.64
N SER A 100 -13.18 -4.21 3.10
CA SER A 100 -12.10 -3.77 2.21
C SER A 100 -11.55 -4.96 1.42
N GLN A 101 -10.83 -4.67 0.34
CA GLN A 101 -10.23 -5.66 -0.56
C GLN A 101 -9.50 -6.80 0.19
N THR A 102 -9.51 -7.97 -0.45
CA THR A 102 -8.85 -9.21 0.00
C THR A 102 -7.42 -8.95 0.48
N GLN A 103 -7.12 -9.38 1.70
CA GLN A 103 -5.77 -9.33 2.23
C GLN A 103 -5.01 -10.62 1.85
N VAL A 104 -3.92 -10.46 1.11
CA VAL A 104 -2.90 -11.51 1.00
C VAL A 104 -2.17 -11.56 2.32
N VAL A 105 -2.41 -12.61 3.11
CA VAL A 105 -1.71 -12.79 4.39
C VAL A 105 -0.33 -13.35 4.08
N LEU A 106 0.71 -12.59 4.42
CA LEU A 106 2.09 -12.97 4.16
C LEU A 106 2.59 -13.94 5.24
N THR A 107 2.78 -15.19 4.83
CA THR A 107 3.34 -16.27 5.65
C THR A 107 4.46 -16.97 4.88
N ALA A 108 5.20 -17.87 5.53
CA ALA A 108 6.24 -18.67 4.89
C ALA A 108 5.73 -19.51 3.68
N ARG A 109 4.41 -19.59 3.47
CA ARG A 109 3.75 -20.31 2.37
C ARG A 109 3.22 -19.42 1.25
N THR A 110 3.25 -18.09 1.38
CA THR A 110 2.66 -17.16 0.42
C THR A 110 3.33 -17.19 -0.95
N GLY A 111 4.59 -17.64 -1.01
CA GLY A 111 5.33 -17.79 -2.26
C GLY A 111 5.75 -16.45 -2.88
N ARG A 112 6.67 -16.51 -3.85
CA ARG A 112 7.27 -15.33 -4.49
C ARG A 112 6.24 -14.42 -5.14
N HIS A 113 5.26 -15.00 -5.82
CA HIS A 113 4.22 -14.23 -6.52
C HIS A 113 3.38 -13.41 -5.54
N GLY A 114 2.99 -13.96 -4.39
CA GLY A 114 2.24 -13.22 -3.38
C GLY A 114 3.07 -12.10 -2.74
N VAL A 115 4.36 -12.37 -2.46
CA VAL A 115 5.27 -11.33 -1.93
C VAL A 115 5.49 -10.21 -2.93
N ARG A 116 5.71 -10.52 -4.22
CA ARG A 116 5.83 -9.52 -5.29
C ARG A 116 4.57 -8.69 -5.44
N HIS A 117 3.41 -9.34 -5.50
CA HIS A 117 2.14 -8.65 -5.63
C HIS A 117 1.91 -7.68 -4.47
N ARG A 118 2.22 -8.09 -3.24
CA ARG A 118 2.09 -7.22 -2.07
C ARG A 118 3.08 -6.04 -2.11
N LEU A 119 4.31 -6.25 -2.54
CA LEU A 119 5.27 -5.17 -2.78
C LEU A 119 4.77 -4.18 -3.83
N GLU A 120 4.19 -4.66 -4.93
CA GLU A 120 3.61 -3.83 -5.99
C GLU A 120 2.41 -3.01 -5.48
N GLU A 121 1.51 -3.60 -4.67
CA GLU A 121 0.43 -2.89 -3.99
C GLU A 121 0.94 -1.79 -3.05
N LEU A 122 2.09 -2.02 -2.41
CA LEU A 122 2.79 -1.03 -1.59
C LEU A 122 3.56 0.00 -2.44
N GLY A 123 3.59 -0.12 -3.76
CA GLY A 123 4.28 0.79 -4.68
C GLY A 123 5.75 0.45 -4.93
N HIS A 124 6.19 -0.77 -4.62
CA HIS A 124 7.55 -1.25 -4.89
C HIS A 124 7.56 -2.22 -6.07
N ILE A 125 8.08 -1.77 -7.20
CA ILE A 125 8.36 -2.64 -8.34
C ILE A 125 9.73 -3.26 -8.12
N VAL A 126 9.79 -4.58 -8.12
CA VAL A 126 11.03 -5.35 -7.94
C VAL A 126 11.29 -6.25 -9.14
N SER A 127 12.54 -6.27 -9.60
CA SER A 127 13.02 -7.18 -10.64
C SER A 127 12.95 -8.64 -10.21
N THR A 128 13.22 -9.56 -11.13
CA THR A 128 13.23 -11.00 -10.83
C THR A 128 14.41 -11.38 -9.92
N GLU A 129 15.50 -10.65 -10.02
CA GLU A 129 16.70 -10.82 -9.20
C GLU A 129 16.48 -10.26 -7.79
N GLU A 130 15.90 -9.06 -7.67
CA GLU A 130 15.59 -8.42 -6.38
C GLU A 130 14.53 -9.21 -5.59
N ILE A 131 13.48 -9.71 -6.26
CA ILE A 131 12.47 -10.50 -5.55
C ILE A 131 13.07 -11.77 -4.95
N GLU A 132 14.10 -12.37 -5.56
CA GLU A 132 14.70 -13.59 -5.02
C GLU A 132 15.41 -13.28 -3.70
N GLN A 133 16.19 -12.20 -3.65
CA GLN A 133 16.89 -11.75 -2.44
C GLN A 133 15.89 -11.42 -1.32
N VAL A 134 14.89 -10.60 -1.64
CA VAL A 134 13.81 -10.23 -0.72
C VAL A 134 13.06 -11.47 -0.25
N TYR A 135 12.78 -12.43 -1.13
CA TYR A 135 12.04 -13.64 -0.79
C TYR A 135 12.83 -14.56 0.17
N GLN A 136 14.14 -14.70 -0.01
CA GLN A 136 14.96 -15.49 0.92
C GLN A 136 14.95 -14.88 2.32
N ARG A 137 15.06 -13.55 2.42
CA ARG A 137 15.01 -12.87 3.71
C ARG A 137 13.60 -12.87 4.31
N PHE A 138 12.58 -12.73 3.48
CA PHE A 138 11.17 -12.92 3.84
C PHE A 138 10.94 -14.28 4.50
N LEU A 139 11.47 -15.38 3.96
CA LEU A 139 11.33 -16.71 4.57
C LEU A 139 11.95 -16.77 5.97
N VAL A 140 13.12 -16.14 6.18
CA VAL A 140 13.76 -16.10 7.50
C VAL A 140 12.90 -15.34 8.53
N VAL A 141 12.26 -14.25 8.11
CA VAL A 141 11.37 -13.47 8.99
C VAL A 141 10.05 -14.21 9.22
N ALA A 142 9.47 -14.79 8.17
CA ALA A 142 8.21 -15.54 8.22
C ALA A 142 8.31 -16.90 8.94
N ASP A 143 9.51 -17.46 9.11
CA ASP A 143 9.71 -18.65 9.95
C ASP A 143 9.72 -18.28 11.45
N LYS A 144 10.16 -17.07 11.78
CA LYS A 144 10.21 -16.55 13.15
C LYS A 144 8.92 -15.88 13.59
N LYS A 145 8.18 -15.29 12.65
CA LYS A 145 6.91 -14.60 12.86
C LYS A 145 5.77 -15.41 12.26
N ARG A 146 4.63 -15.45 12.96
CA ARG A 146 3.43 -16.15 12.47
C ARG A 146 2.86 -15.50 11.19
N GLU A 147 3.09 -14.20 11.04
CA GLU A 147 2.68 -13.35 9.93
C GLU A 147 3.73 -12.25 9.73
N VAL A 148 3.99 -11.88 8.47
CA VAL A 148 4.86 -10.76 8.10
C VAL A 148 3.98 -9.59 7.70
N PHE A 149 4.14 -8.45 8.37
CA PHE A 149 3.35 -7.25 8.07
C PHE A 149 4.02 -6.42 6.97
N ASP A 150 3.30 -5.44 6.41
CA ASP A 150 3.82 -4.56 5.36
C ASP A 150 5.11 -3.84 5.79
N ASP A 151 5.17 -3.36 7.03
CA ASP A 151 6.38 -2.71 7.58
C ASP A 151 7.58 -3.65 7.63
N ASP A 152 7.35 -4.93 7.96
CA ASP A 152 8.40 -5.95 7.92
C ASP A 152 8.87 -6.18 6.48
N LEU A 153 7.95 -6.23 5.53
CA LEU A 153 8.26 -6.44 4.12
C LEU A 153 9.05 -5.27 3.53
N ILE A 154 8.68 -4.04 3.88
CA ILE A 154 9.40 -2.82 3.50
C ILE A 154 10.80 -2.80 4.13
N ALA A 155 10.93 -3.18 5.40
CA ALA A 155 12.22 -3.26 6.07
C ALA A 155 13.14 -4.31 5.39
N ILE A 156 12.61 -5.48 5.04
CA ILE A 156 13.33 -6.51 4.30
C ILE A 156 13.77 -5.99 2.93
N LEU A 157 12.89 -5.30 2.22
CA LEU A 157 13.20 -4.68 0.93
C LEU A 157 14.34 -3.67 1.06
N HIS A 158 14.30 -2.80 2.07
CA HIS A 158 15.34 -1.79 2.29
C HIS A 158 16.68 -2.38 2.76
N ASP A 159 16.65 -3.48 3.53
CA ASP A 159 17.86 -4.17 3.97
C ASP A 159 18.56 -4.90 2.81
N GLU A 160 17.81 -5.48 1.86
CA GLU A 160 18.35 -6.26 0.74
C GLU A 160 18.63 -5.40 -0.51
N ILE A 161 17.84 -4.35 -0.78
CA ILE A 161 18.05 -3.40 -1.91
C ILE A 161 18.98 -2.24 -1.49
N ARG A 162 19.79 -2.43 -0.44
CA ARG A 162 20.68 -1.40 0.11
C ARG A 162 21.90 -1.06 -0.74
N ASP A 163 21.81 -1.30 -2.05
CA ASP A 163 22.87 -1.10 -3.04
C ASP A 163 22.37 -0.35 -4.29
N GLN A 164 21.39 0.55 -4.14
CA GLN A 164 21.30 1.64 -5.10
C GLN A 164 22.32 2.70 -4.71
N PRO A 165 23.33 2.98 -5.56
CA PRO A 165 24.25 4.06 -5.28
C PRO A 165 23.45 5.35 -5.12
N GLU A 166 23.70 6.08 -4.04
CA GLU A 166 23.18 7.45 -3.86
C GLU A 166 23.89 8.34 -4.91
N VAL A 167 23.40 8.29 -6.15
CA VAL A 167 23.97 9.03 -7.28
C VAL A 167 23.84 10.52 -7.01
N TYR A 168 22.66 10.96 -6.59
CA TYR A 168 22.36 12.34 -6.23
C TYR A 168 22.05 12.45 -4.75
N ARG A 169 22.77 13.35 -4.07
CA ARG A 169 22.53 13.71 -2.68
C ARG A 169 22.26 15.20 -2.54
N LEU A 170 21.21 15.56 -1.80
CA LEU A 170 20.91 16.96 -1.47
C LEU A 170 21.84 17.45 -0.37
N GLU A 171 22.64 18.47 -0.68
CA GLU A 171 23.45 19.17 0.32
C GLU A 171 22.67 20.36 0.88
N GLU A 172 22.02 21.12 0.01
CA GLU A 172 21.35 22.36 0.37
C GLU A 172 20.18 22.63 -0.57
N PHE A 173 19.12 23.24 -0.04
CA PHE A 173 18.10 23.87 -0.85
C PHE A 173 17.61 25.15 -0.17
N GLN A 174 17.21 26.13 -0.99
CA GLN A 174 16.55 27.35 -0.54
C GLN A 174 15.35 27.60 -1.42
N ILE A 175 14.23 27.98 -0.81
CA ILE A 175 12.99 28.31 -1.53
C ILE A 175 12.52 29.69 -1.11
N THR A 176 12.13 30.48 -2.10
CA THR A 176 11.41 31.73 -1.91
C THR A 176 10.03 31.57 -2.54
N THR A 177 8.98 31.75 -1.73
CA THR A 177 7.58 31.65 -2.19
C THR A 177 6.71 32.69 -1.48
N GLY A 178 5.60 33.07 -2.09
CA GLY A 178 4.66 34.03 -1.53
C GLY A 178 3.44 34.20 -2.44
N THR A 179 2.34 34.74 -1.91
CA THR A 179 1.07 34.85 -2.64
C THR A 179 1.12 35.69 -3.93
N LYS A 180 2.14 36.54 -4.07
CA LYS A 180 2.40 37.36 -5.27
C LYS A 180 3.83 37.23 -5.79
N ALA A 181 4.62 36.36 -5.17
CA ALA A 181 6.01 36.13 -5.57
C ALA A 181 6.04 34.90 -6.47
N MET A 182 6.87 34.93 -7.50
CA MET A 182 7.13 33.76 -8.32
C MET A 182 7.89 32.72 -7.47
N PRO A 183 7.32 31.53 -7.23
CA PRO A 183 8.02 30.48 -6.49
C PRO A 183 9.35 30.15 -7.17
N THR A 184 10.43 30.25 -6.43
CA THR A 184 11.79 30.02 -6.91
C THR A 184 12.52 29.13 -5.92
N ALA A 185 13.22 28.11 -6.42
CA ALA A 185 14.07 27.25 -5.63
C ALA A 185 15.49 27.23 -6.18
N SER A 186 16.47 27.19 -5.29
CA SER A 186 17.87 26.89 -5.61
C SER A 186 18.31 25.67 -4.81
N VAL A 187 19.11 24.80 -5.44
CA VAL A 187 19.61 23.56 -4.84
C VAL A 187 21.10 23.40 -5.06
N LYS A 188 21.74 22.70 -4.13
CA LYS A 188 23.10 22.17 -4.25
C LYS A 188 23.01 20.65 -4.16
N LEU A 189 23.33 19.98 -5.26
CA LEU A 189 23.37 18.52 -5.32
C LEU A 189 24.81 18.05 -5.43
N ARG A 190 25.10 16.94 -4.76
CA ARG A 190 26.33 16.17 -4.91
C ARG A 190 26.08 14.97 -5.82
N GLU A 191 26.95 14.78 -6.80
CA GLU A 191 27.06 13.57 -7.63
C GLU A 191 28.49 13.02 -7.50
N GLY A 192 28.66 11.96 -6.70
CA GLY A 192 29.99 11.49 -6.29
C GLY A 192 30.78 12.56 -5.54
N ASP A 193 31.91 13.01 -6.08
CA ASP A 193 32.72 14.10 -5.50
C ASP A 193 32.38 15.48 -6.07
N GLN A 194 31.55 15.56 -7.12
CA GLN A 194 31.19 16.81 -7.75
C GLN A 194 29.98 17.44 -7.07
N ILE A 195 30.03 18.75 -6.85
CA ILE A 195 28.92 19.54 -6.32
C ILE A 195 28.47 20.52 -7.40
N THR A 196 27.19 20.50 -7.70
CA THR A 196 26.58 21.36 -8.72
C THR A 196 25.41 22.13 -8.12
N GLU A 197 25.32 23.41 -8.46
CA GLU A 197 24.22 24.29 -8.05
C GLU A 197 23.28 24.53 -9.23
N GLY A 198 21.99 24.65 -8.94
CA GLY A 198 20.99 25.00 -9.93
C GLY A 198 19.79 25.69 -9.30
N ALA A 199 18.98 26.32 -10.15
CA ALA A 199 17.80 27.02 -9.72
C ALA A 199 16.71 26.93 -10.78
N ALA A 200 15.46 26.94 -10.33
CA ALA A 200 14.30 26.98 -11.20
C ALA A 200 13.16 27.76 -10.56
N CYS A 201 12.25 28.22 -11.42
CA CYS A 201 10.95 28.74 -11.02
C CYS A 201 9.89 27.65 -11.25
N GLY A 202 8.75 27.78 -10.58
CA GLY A 202 7.63 26.86 -10.75
C GLY A 202 6.31 27.46 -10.29
N ASP A 203 5.23 26.72 -10.46
CA ASP A 203 3.88 27.12 -10.06
C ASP A 203 3.70 27.08 -8.53
N GLY A 204 4.58 26.34 -7.84
CA GLY A 204 4.62 26.23 -6.39
C GLY A 204 6.02 25.93 -5.86
N PRO A 205 6.23 25.92 -4.54
CA PRO A 205 7.54 25.68 -3.94
C PRO A 205 8.10 24.29 -4.28
N VAL A 206 7.24 23.25 -4.26
CA VAL A 206 7.63 21.88 -4.61
C VAL A 206 7.96 21.75 -6.09
N ASP A 207 7.17 22.40 -6.96
CA ASP A 207 7.40 22.40 -8.41
C ASP A 207 8.72 23.09 -8.78
N ALA A 208 8.98 24.28 -8.23
CA ALA A 208 10.25 24.99 -8.41
C ALA A 208 11.44 24.15 -7.91
N LEU A 209 11.28 23.48 -6.77
CA LEU A 209 12.29 22.59 -6.21
C LEU A 209 12.57 21.38 -7.12
N TYR A 210 11.54 20.73 -7.65
CA TYR A 210 11.70 19.60 -8.57
C TYR A 210 12.34 20.04 -9.88
N GLY A 211 11.97 21.20 -10.41
CA GLY A 211 12.62 21.80 -11.57
C GLY A 211 14.10 22.08 -11.32
N ALA A 212 14.45 22.63 -10.15
CA ALA A 212 15.84 22.90 -9.79
C ALA A 212 16.65 21.60 -9.69
N ILE A 213 16.13 20.58 -9.00
CA ILE A 213 16.76 19.26 -8.89
C ILE A 213 16.93 18.60 -10.27
N ALA A 214 15.86 18.57 -11.07
CA ALA A 214 15.86 18.00 -12.42
C ALA A 214 16.89 18.67 -13.34
N SER A 215 17.02 20.00 -13.24
CA SER A 215 17.99 20.77 -14.03
C SER A 215 19.44 20.40 -13.70
N VAL A 216 19.74 20.17 -12.42
CA VAL A 216 21.09 19.80 -11.97
C VAL A 216 21.39 18.34 -12.26
N ALA A 217 20.44 17.45 -12.03
CA ALA A 217 20.58 16.02 -12.33
C ALA A 217 20.57 15.73 -13.84
N ASN A 218 20.13 16.69 -14.67
CA ASN A 218 19.93 16.52 -16.11
C ASN A 218 18.99 15.34 -16.44
N ILE A 219 18.02 15.09 -15.56
CA ILE A 219 16.97 14.07 -15.72
C ILE A 219 15.63 14.76 -15.46
N SER A 220 14.72 14.68 -16.43
CA SER A 220 13.39 15.31 -16.36
C SER A 220 12.29 14.25 -16.38
N PRO A 221 12.08 13.50 -15.29
CA PRO A 221 10.98 12.55 -15.22
C PRO A 221 9.65 13.28 -15.09
N ARG A 222 8.60 12.68 -15.64
CA ARG A 222 7.23 13.14 -15.42
C ARG A 222 6.76 12.71 -14.04
N LEU A 223 6.36 13.67 -13.20
CA LEU A 223 5.64 13.40 -11.95
C LEU A 223 4.25 12.86 -12.30
N VAL A 224 4.01 11.59 -12.00
CA VAL A 224 2.73 10.90 -12.23
C VAL A 224 1.80 11.09 -11.04
N ASP A 225 2.35 11.01 -9.83
CA ASP A 225 1.59 11.08 -8.60
C ASP A 225 2.43 11.72 -7.49
N TYR A 226 1.75 12.43 -6.59
CA TYR A 226 2.33 13.07 -5.42
C TYR A 226 1.35 12.93 -4.26
N ASP A 227 1.76 12.21 -3.23
CA ASP A 227 0.98 12.02 -2.01
C ASP A 227 1.78 12.49 -0.79
N ILE A 228 1.08 13.11 0.15
CA ILE A 228 1.66 13.58 1.40
C ILE A 228 0.77 13.23 2.58
N ARG A 229 1.38 12.64 3.62
CA ARG A 229 0.69 12.26 4.85
C ARG A 229 1.49 12.66 6.09
N SER A 230 0.78 12.98 7.17
CA SER A 230 1.37 13.14 8.49
C SER A 230 1.55 11.78 9.14
N VAL A 231 2.77 11.46 9.57
CA VAL A 231 3.10 10.19 10.25
C VAL A 231 2.82 10.28 11.75
N THR A 232 3.08 11.44 12.35
CA THR A 232 2.89 11.70 13.78
C THR A 232 1.98 12.91 14.00
N SER A 233 1.46 13.06 15.23
CA SER A 233 0.58 14.17 15.61
C SER A 233 1.35 15.24 16.40
N GLY A 234 0.89 16.49 16.30
CA GLY A 234 1.49 17.65 16.98
C GLY A 234 2.23 18.60 16.04
N THR A 235 2.76 19.71 16.57
CA THR A 235 3.51 20.71 15.79
C THR A 235 4.88 20.23 15.30
N GLU A 236 5.35 19.08 15.79
CA GLU A 236 6.57 18.40 15.37
C GLU A 236 6.26 17.18 14.48
N ALA A 237 5.05 17.13 13.92
CA ALA A 237 4.63 16.04 13.05
C ALA A 237 5.62 15.85 11.89
N MET A 238 6.07 14.61 11.69
CA MET A 238 6.82 14.25 10.50
C MET A 238 5.87 14.15 9.31
N GLY A 239 6.20 14.86 8.23
CA GLY A 239 5.58 14.68 6.92
C GLY A 239 6.30 13.56 6.17
N GLU A 240 5.54 12.62 5.65
CA GLU A 240 6.00 11.63 4.68
C GLU A 240 5.41 11.97 3.32
N VAL A 241 6.28 12.02 2.32
CA VAL A 241 5.94 12.29 0.93
C VAL A 241 6.28 11.07 0.11
N THR A 242 5.33 10.65 -0.73
CA THR A 242 5.51 9.63 -1.75
C THR A 242 5.32 10.28 -3.11
N VAL A 243 6.26 10.06 -4.03
CA VAL A 243 6.17 10.51 -5.42
C VAL A 243 6.24 9.34 -6.36
N LYS A 244 5.49 9.40 -7.45
CA LYS A 244 5.62 8.46 -8.56
C LYS A 244 6.21 9.18 -9.76
N LEU A 245 7.39 8.74 -10.21
CA LEU A 245 8.12 9.33 -11.32
C LEU A 245 8.08 8.37 -12.51
N ALA A 246 7.94 8.92 -13.72
CA ALA A 246 7.97 8.16 -14.96
C ALA A 246 8.94 8.79 -15.97
N ILE A 247 9.79 7.96 -16.59
CA ILE A 247 10.63 8.35 -17.72
C ILE A 247 10.63 7.19 -18.73
N ASP A 248 10.30 7.49 -19.99
CA ASP A 248 10.06 6.48 -21.03
C ASP A 248 9.09 5.37 -20.55
N ASP A 249 9.53 4.10 -20.58
CA ASP A 249 8.76 2.94 -20.13
C ASP A 249 8.90 2.66 -18.62
N TRP A 250 9.77 3.39 -17.92
CA TRP A 250 10.06 3.16 -16.51
C TRP A 250 9.17 4.01 -15.61
N GLN A 251 8.63 3.38 -14.57
CA GLN A 251 7.95 4.06 -13.47
C GLN A 251 8.57 3.62 -12.15
N VAL A 252 8.87 4.58 -11.27
CA VAL A 252 9.41 4.32 -9.95
C VAL A 252 8.66 5.11 -8.90
N VAL A 253 8.70 4.62 -7.66
CA VAL A 253 8.16 5.31 -6.51
C VAL A 253 9.32 5.78 -5.63
N GLY A 254 9.36 7.08 -5.38
CA GLY A 254 10.28 7.74 -4.46
C GLY A 254 9.60 8.08 -3.14
N ARG A 255 10.30 7.96 -2.01
CA ARG A 255 9.77 8.29 -0.68
C ARG A 255 10.73 9.15 0.13
N GLY A 256 10.18 10.05 0.92
CA GLY A 256 10.96 10.95 1.75
C GLY A 256 10.17 11.36 2.99
N ALA A 257 10.86 11.38 4.13
CA ALA A 257 10.27 11.83 5.39
C ALA A 257 11.15 12.93 6.01
N ALA A 258 10.49 13.97 6.54
CA ALA A 258 11.12 15.04 7.29
C ALA A 258 10.06 15.81 8.09
N THR A 259 10.49 16.54 9.11
CA THR A 259 9.63 17.51 9.83
C THR A 259 9.22 18.68 8.93
N ASP A 260 10.09 19.07 8.00
CA ASP A 260 9.76 19.99 6.91
C ASP A 260 9.23 19.21 5.70
N ILE A 261 7.99 19.49 5.32
CA ILE A 261 7.28 18.91 4.17
C ILE A 261 8.01 19.16 2.85
N ILE A 262 8.64 20.32 2.69
CA ILE A 262 9.40 20.67 1.50
C ILE A 262 10.66 19.82 1.43
N ALA A 263 11.36 19.66 2.55
CA ALA A 263 12.50 18.76 2.64
C ALA A 263 12.11 17.29 2.39
N ALA A 264 10.96 16.85 2.93
CA ALA A 264 10.42 15.51 2.68
C ALA A 264 10.13 15.30 1.19
N SER A 265 9.57 16.33 0.54
CA SER A 265 9.30 16.33 -0.91
C SER A 265 10.60 16.24 -1.72
N ALA A 266 11.65 16.97 -1.33
CA ALA A 266 12.97 16.91 -1.96
C ALA A 266 13.57 15.50 -1.88
N ARG A 267 13.53 14.90 -0.69
CA ARG A 267 14.03 13.55 -0.43
C ARG A 267 13.29 12.50 -1.23
N ALA A 268 11.95 12.58 -1.29
CA ALA A 268 11.14 11.67 -2.08
C ALA A 268 11.48 11.73 -3.56
N TYR A 269 11.66 12.93 -4.09
CA TYR A 269 12.03 13.13 -5.48
C TYR A 269 13.43 12.59 -5.81
N LEU A 270 14.41 12.86 -4.94
CA LEU A 270 15.78 12.33 -5.11
C LEU A 270 15.85 10.81 -4.96
N ASP A 271 15.08 10.22 -4.04
CA ASP A 271 14.95 8.76 -3.93
C ASP A 271 14.41 8.16 -5.24
N GLY A 272 13.38 8.80 -5.83
CA GLY A 272 12.89 8.42 -7.16
C GLY A 272 13.93 8.60 -8.28
N LEU A 273 14.69 9.70 -8.26
CA LEU A 273 15.74 9.95 -9.26
C LEU A 273 16.90 8.95 -9.16
N ASN A 274 17.34 8.61 -7.95
CA ASN A 274 18.40 7.62 -7.74
C ASN A 274 17.97 6.24 -8.26
N LYS A 275 16.69 5.88 -8.07
CA LYS A 275 16.09 4.69 -8.69
C LYS A 275 16.13 4.73 -10.20
N LEU A 276 15.74 5.86 -10.82
CA LEU A 276 15.80 6.02 -12.27
C LEU A 276 17.23 6.00 -12.82
N ALA A 277 18.18 6.63 -12.14
CA ALA A 277 19.58 6.67 -12.54
C ALA A 277 20.17 5.25 -12.61
N GLY A 278 19.79 4.36 -11.69
CA GLY A 278 20.18 2.94 -11.72
C GLY A 278 19.66 2.17 -12.94
N TYR A 279 18.51 2.57 -13.52
CA TYR A 279 17.96 1.97 -14.74
C TYR A 279 18.56 2.58 -16.02
N LEU A 280 18.85 3.88 -16.03
CA LEU A 280 19.41 4.59 -17.19
C LEU A 280 20.91 4.34 -17.39
N ALA A 281 21.62 3.88 -16.36
CA ALA A 281 23.04 3.52 -16.43
C ALA A 281 23.31 2.11 -17.00
N LYS A 282 22.27 1.33 -17.31
CA LYS A 282 22.35 -0.01 -17.93
C LYS A 282 22.02 0.05 -19.42
#